data_AF-A0A8K0II76-F1
#
_entry.id   AF-A0A8K0II76-F1
#
_cell.length_a   1.000
_cell.length_b   1.000
_cell.length_c   1.000
_cell.angle_alpha   90.00
_cell.angle_beta   90.00
_cell.angle_gamma   90.00
#
_symmetry.space_group_name_H-M   'P 1'
#
loop_
_entity.id
_entity.type
_entity.pdbx_description
1 polymer ?
#
loop_
_entity_poly.entity_id
_entity_poly.type
_entity_poly.pdbx_seq_one_letter_code
_entity_poly.pdbx_strand_id
1 'polypeptide(L)' 'MRAWKENISVGDEVLLLADGNGEFTRALGMELDLRDKSAGLGVRSRRYAMLAEDGVVKVLNLEEGRAFAFSSADDMLKAL' A
#
# COMPACT_ATOMS: atom_id res chain seq x y z
N MET A 1 -7.29 11.68 0.91
CA MET A 1 -6.42 11.31 2.05
C MET A 1 -6.48 12.25 3.24
N ARG A 2 -6.69 13.57 3.09
CA ARG A 2 -6.72 14.54 4.19
C ARG A 2 -7.61 14.14 5.39
N ALA A 3 -8.89 13.89 5.17
CA ALA A 3 -9.82 13.54 6.25
C ALA A 3 -9.41 12.24 7.00
N TRP A 4 -8.81 11.28 6.27
CA TRP A 4 -8.31 10.06 6.91
C TRP A 4 -7.05 10.34 7.74
N LYS A 5 -6.11 11.15 7.22
CA LYS A 5 -4.92 11.65 7.94
C LYS A 5 -5.30 12.31 9.28
N GLU A 6 -6.30 13.19 9.24
CA GLU A 6 -6.84 13.88 10.43
C GLU A 6 -7.45 12.89 11.44
N ASN A 7 -8.23 11.92 10.96
CA ASN A 7 -8.88 10.91 11.82
C ASN A 7 -7.86 10.02 12.55
N ILE A 8 -6.84 9.53 11.85
CA ILE A 8 -5.83 8.63 12.46
C ILE A 8 -4.73 9.37 13.22
N SER A 9 -4.76 10.71 13.25
CA SER A 9 -3.81 11.56 14.00
C SER A 9 -2.34 11.26 13.70
N VAL A 10 -2.01 10.94 12.45
CA VAL A 10 -0.66 10.50 12.02
C VAL A 10 0.34 11.65 11.79
N GLY A 11 -0.06 12.91 12.05
CA GLY A 11 0.81 14.08 11.94
C GLY A 11 1.56 14.16 10.60
N ASP A 12 2.83 14.55 10.62
CA ASP A 12 3.68 14.63 9.42
C ASP A 12 4.67 13.47 9.30
N GLU A 13 4.57 12.49 10.20
CA GLU A 13 5.39 11.28 10.27
C GLU A 13 5.12 10.32 9.11
N VAL A 14 3.90 10.37 8.54
CA VAL A 14 3.53 9.59 7.36
C VAL A 14 2.86 10.47 6.31
N LEU A 15 3.45 10.51 5.12
CA LEU A 15 2.85 11.15 3.96
C LEU A 15 1.79 10.23 3.34
N LEU A 16 0.51 10.61 3.46
CA LEU A 16 -0.60 9.85 2.85
C LEU A 16 -0.84 10.31 1.40
N LEU A 17 -0.41 9.48 0.45
CA LEU A 17 -0.56 9.71 -0.98
C LEU A 17 -1.87 9.11 -1.53
N ALA A 18 -2.45 9.77 -2.54
CA ALA A 18 -3.66 9.31 -3.22
C ALA A 18 -3.32 8.86 -4.65
N ASP A 19 -3.55 7.58 -4.95
CA ASP A 19 -3.52 7.02 -6.31
C ASP A 19 -4.96 6.82 -6.82
N GLY A 20 -5.69 7.93 -7.00
CA GLY A 20 -7.12 7.91 -7.30
C GLY A 20 -7.45 7.30 -8.67
N ASN A 21 -6.56 7.48 -9.65
CA ASN A 21 -6.68 6.86 -10.97
C ASN A 21 -6.18 5.42 -10.99
N GLY A 22 -5.42 4.97 -9.98
CA GLY A 22 -4.79 3.65 -9.94
C GLY A 22 -3.60 3.50 -10.88
N GLU A 23 -3.01 4.60 -11.38
CA GLU A 23 -1.93 4.57 -12.36
C GLU A 23 -0.65 3.98 -11.78
N PHE A 24 -0.31 4.37 -10.55
CA PHE A 24 0.86 3.84 -9.86
C PHE A 24 0.69 2.35 -9.55
N THR A 25 -0.47 1.98 -9.00
CA THR A 25 -0.81 0.59 -8.69
C THR A 25 -0.73 -0.30 -9.94
N ARG A 26 -1.25 0.18 -11.08
CA ARG A 26 -1.15 -0.50 -12.39
C ARG A 26 0.28 -0.65 -12.87
N ALA A 27 1.07 0.43 -12.80
CA ALA A 27 2.46 0.42 -13.23
C ALA A 27 3.30 -0.61 -12.45
N LEU A 28 2.96 -0.85 -11.19
CA LEU A 28 3.60 -1.86 -10.35
C LEU A 28 3.06 -3.28 -10.57
N GLY A 29 1.95 -3.46 -11.30
CA GLY A 29 1.27 -4.75 -11.42
C GLY A 29 0.62 -5.24 -10.11
N MET A 30 0.28 -4.31 -9.22
CA MET A 30 -0.23 -4.61 -7.87
C MET A 30 -1.75 -4.43 -7.74
N GLU A 31 -2.46 -4.59 -8.85
CA GLU A 31 -3.92 -4.52 -8.86
C GLU A 31 -4.57 -5.72 -8.19
N LEU A 32 -5.70 -5.46 -7.53
CA LEU A 32 -6.59 -6.45 -6.95
C LEU A 32 -8.02 -6.10 -7.34
N ASP A 33 -8.64 -6.96 -8.13
CA ASP A 33 -10.03 -6.77 -8.54
C ASP A 33 -11.00 -7.26 -7.46
N LEU A 34 -11.75 -6.31 -6.89
CA LEU A 34 -12.77 -6.54 -5.88
C LEU A 34 -14.15 -6.07 -6.37
N ARG A 35 -14.41 -6.01 -7.68
CA ARG A 35 -15.73 -5.63 -8.22
C ARG A 35 -16.85 -6.58 -7.77
N ASP A 36 -16.60 -7.89 -7.85
CA ASP A 36 -17.59 -8.92 -7.48
C ASP A 36 -17.45 -9.38 -6.02
N LYS A 37 -16.63 -8.70 -5.22
CA LYS A 37 -16.30 -9.05 -3.83
C LYS A 37 -16.42 -7.83 -2.93
N SER A 38 -16.41 -8.05 -1.62
CA SER A 38 -16.21 -7.00 -0.61
C SER A 38 -17.11 -5.76 -0.74
N ALA A 39 -18.36 -5.92 -1.17
CA ALA A 39 -19.31 -4.82 -1.42
C ALA A 39 -18.93 -3.86 -2.58
N GLY A 40 -18.25 -4.35 -3.62
CA GLY A 40 -18.05 -3.60 -4.86
C GLY A 40 -16.98 -2.52 -4.77
N LEU A 41 -15.87 -2.80 -4.08
CA LEU A 41 -14.78 -1.83 -3.84
C LEU A 41 -14.02 -1.43 -5.11
N GLY A 42 -14.30 -2.06 -6.26
CA GLY A 42 -13.61 -1.82 -7.52
C GLY A 42 -12.22 -2.44 -7.56
N VAL A 43 -11.37 -1.92 -8.45
CA VAL A 43 -9.96 -2.30 -8.52
C VAL A 43 -9.19 -1.53 -7.45
N ARG A 44 -8.44 -2.24 -6.63
CA ARG A 44 -7.66 -1.70 -5.50
C ARG A 44 -6.20 -2.10 -5.60
N SER A 45 -5.36 -1.46 -4.79
CA SER A 45 -3.98 -1.91 -4.59
C SER A 45 -3.94 -3.12 -3.65
N ARG A 46 -3.12 -4.11 -3.99
CA ARG A 46 -2.74 -5.20 -3.08
C ARG A 46 -2.02 -4.61 -1.86
N ARG A 47 -2.05 -5.33 -0.73
CA ARG A 47 -1.29 -4.91 0.45
C ARG A 47 0.19 -5.24 0.23
N TYR A 48 1.06 -4.25 0.35
CA TYR A 48 2.51 -4.44 0.34
C TYR A 48 3.21 -3.34 1.13
N ALA A 49 4.48 -3.59 1.46
CA ALA A 49 5.43 -2.59 1.93
C ALA A 49 6.71 -2.65 1.07
N MET A 50 7.35 -1.51 0.86
CA MET A 50 8.47 -1.37 -0.08
C MET A 50 9.52 -0.43 0.49
N LEU A 51 10.79 -0.85 0.42
CA LEU A 51 11.94 0.05 0.58
C LEU A 51 12.45 0.41 -0.82
N ALA A 52 12.41 1.69 -1.15
CA ALA A 52 12.92 2.20 -2.41
C ALA A 52 13.90 3.34 -2.17
N GLU A 53 15.04 3.28 -2.86
CA GLU A 53 16.12 4.26 -2.78
C GLU A 53 16.49 4.67 -4.21
N ASP A 54 16.50 5.98 -4.48
CA ASP A 54 16.82 6.55 -5.80
C ASP A 54 16.07 5.90 -6.97
N GLY A 55 14.77 5.63 -6.76
CA GLY A 55 13.91 5.01 -7.77
C GLY A 55 14.09 3.51 -7.95
N VAL A 56 14.96 2.86 -7.14
CA VAL A 56 15.19 1.41 -7.17
C VAL A 56 14.55 0.76 -5.96
N VAL A 57 13.72 -0.26 -6.21
CA VAL A 57 13.12 -1.09 -5.15
C VAL A 57 14.16 -2.07 -4.63
N LYS A 58 14.48 -1.97 -3.33
CA LYS A 58 15.44 -2.84 -2.63
C LYS A 58 14.76 -4.00 -1.92
N VAL A 59 13.60 -3.72 -1.32
CA VAL A 59 12.78 -4.70 -0.58
C VAL A 59 11.34 -4.55 -1.03
N LEU A 60 10.68 -5.68 -1.31
CA LEU A 60 9.26 -5.74 -1.63
C LEU A 60 8.59 -6.85 -0.83
N ASN A 61 7.79 -6.46 0.14
CA ASN A 61 7.01 -7.34 1.00
C ASN A 61 5.55 -7.32 0.52
N LEU A 62 5.24 -8.18 -0.46
CA LEU A 62 3.93 -8.26 -1.12
C LEU A 62 3.04 -9.37 -0.55
N GLU A 63 1.93 -9.00 0.09
CA GLU A 63 1.04 -9.96 0.73
C GLU A 63 0.31 -10.86 -0.27
N GLU A 64 0.00 -12.07 0.18
CA GLU A 64 -0.83 -13.02 -0.55
C GLU A 64 -2.30 -12.93 -0.11
N GLY A 65 -3.19 -12.78 -1.09
CA GLY A 65 -4.63 -12.75 -0.85
C GLY A 65 -5.06 -11.68 0.15
N ARG A 66 -5.61 -12.11 1.29
CA ARG A 66 -6.13 -11.23 2.36
C ARG A 66 -5.23 -11.18 3.59
N ALA A 67 -3.99 -11.64 3.46
CA ALA A 67 -3.04 -11.72 4.56
C ALA A 67 -2.50 -10.35 5.01
N PHE A 68 -1.87 -10.36 6.18
CA PHE A 68 -1.02 -9.32 6.73
C PHE A 68 0.04 -10.02 7.59
N ALA A 69 1.10 -10.49 6.95
CA ALA A 69 2.10 -11.35 7.56
C ALA A 69 3.52 -10.77 7.52
N PHE A 70 3.83 -9.89 6.57
CA PHE A 70 5.19 -9.38 6.36
C PHE A 70 5.25 -7.94 5.84
N SER A 71 4.11 -7.27 5.63
CA SER A 71 4.06 -5.86 5.24
C SER A 71 3.94 -4.89 6.44
N SER A 72 4.36 -5.30 7.64
CA SER A 72 4.29 -4.45 8.84
C SER A 72 5.46 -3.45 8.92
N ALA A 73 5.33 -2.41 9.75
CA ALA A 73 6.43 -1.49 10.00
C ALA A 73 7.63 -2.20 10.66
N ASP A 74 7.38 -3.14 11.57
CA ASP A 74 8.43 -3.94 12.22
C ASP A 74 9.19 -4.81 11.21
N ASP A 75 8.51 -5.35 10.21
CA ASP A 75 9.17 -6.12 9.15
C ASP A 75 10.02 -5.24 8.24
N MET A 76 9.59 -4.00 7.99
CA MET A 76 10.41 -3.03 7.27
C MET A 76 11.62 -2.57 8.08
N LEU A 77 11.49 -2.38 9.39
CA LEU A 77 12.60 -2.01 10.27
C LEU A 77 13.70 -3.08 10.32
N LYS A 78 13.33 -4.37 10.23
CA LYS A 78 14.30 -5.48 10.15
C LYS A 78 15.06 -5.52 8.81
N ALA A 79 14.57 -4.83 7.79
CA ALA A 79 15.11 -4.83 6.45
C ALA A 79 15.96 -3.59 6.13
N LEU A 80 16.08 -2.64 7.07
CA LEU A 80 17.04 -1.55 7.06
C LEU A 80 18.43 -2.04 7.49
#